data_AF-A0A0C2ZMK9-F1
#
_entry.id   AF-A0A0C2ZMK9-F1
#
_cell.length_a   1.000
_cell.length_b   1.000
_cell.length_c   1.000
_cell.angle_alpha   90.00
_cell.angle_beta   90.00
_cell.angle_gamma   90.00
#
_symmetry.space_group_name_H-M   'P 1'
#
loop_
_entity.id
_entity.type
_entity.pdbx_description
1 polymer ?
#
loop_
_entity_poly.entity_id
_entity_poly.type
_entity_poly.pdbx_seq_one_letter_code
_entity_poly.pdbx_strand_id
1 'polypeptide(L)'
;EWSLAQFLVENLTQTQIKRFLALPWVLPFDLNKIMQSFTSTKELLTWMNSISSWPKWQCTTLDIEGYQTINPIQLIWHDAKEVIRSLFGNSIFDDDMMFD
;
A
#
# COMPACT_ATOMS: atom_id res chain seq x y z
N GLU A 1 -7.98 -1.89 11.43
CA GLU A 1 -8.11 -0.57 12.09
C GLU A 1 -8.40 -0.70 13.59
N TRP A 2 -9.49 -1.38 13.98
CA TRP A 2 -9.83 -1.58 15.40
C TRP A 2 -8.70 -2.19 16.24
N SER A 3 -7.98 -3.19 15.73
CA SER A 3 -6.84 -3.78 16.44
C SER A 3 -5.67 -2.81 16.60
N LEU A 4 -5.44 -1.89 15.66
CA LEU A 4 -4.37 -0.90 15.75
C LEU A 4 -4.76 0.23 16.71
N ALA A 5 -5.97 0.77 16.60
CA ALA A 5 -6.47 1.79 17.51
C ALA A 5 -6.52 1.26 18.96
N GLN A 6 -7.01 0.04 19.15
CA GLN A 6 -7.00 -0.65 20.44
C GLN A 6 -5.57 -0.83 20.96
N PHE A 7 -4.66 -1.34 20.14
CA PHE A 7 -3.25 -1.51 20.50
C PHE A 7 -2.60 -0.18 20.92
N LEU A 8 -2.84 0.90 20.19
CA LEU A 8 -2.29 2.22 20.50
C LEU A 8 -2.82 2.77 21.83
N VAL A 9 -4.13 2.62 22.10
CA VAL A 9 -4.75 3.09 23.35
C VAL A 9 -4.33 2.24 24.56
N GLU A 10 -4.16 0.94 24.38
CA GLU A 10 -3.76 0.02 25.46
C GLU A 10 -2.28 0.15 25.81
N ASN A 11 -1.42 0.53 24.87
CA ASN A 11 0.04 0.44 25.03
C ASN A 11 0.77 1.79 25.05
N LEU A 12 0.14 2.89 24.61
CA LEU A 12 0.81 4.19 24.50
C LEU A 12 0.07 5.30 25.24
N THR A 13 0.83 6.27 25.73
CA THR A 13 0.27 7.51 26.27
C THR A 13 -0.23 8.42 25.15
N GLN A 14 -1.20 9.29 25.44
CA GLN A 14 -1.74 10.28 24.49
C GLN A 14 -0.64 11.09 23.78
N THR A 15 0.43 11.44 24.49
CA THR A 15 1.57 12.19 23.93
C THR A 15 2.38 11.35 22.93
N GLN A 16 2.55 10.05 23.19
CA GLN A 16 3.23 9.12 22.29
C GLN A 16 2.39 8.82 21.05
N ILE A 17 1.08 8.62 21.21
CA ILE A 17 0.14 8.46 20.10
C ILE A 17 0.19 9.70 19.19
N LYS A 18 0.15 10.91 19.78
CA LYS A 18 0.23 12.16 19.01
C LYS A 18 1.53 12.29 18.22
N ARG A 19 2.67 11.86 18.78
CA ARG A 19 3.96 11.84 18.08
C ARG A 19 4.00 10.78 16.98
N PHE A 20 3.46 9.59 17.23
CA PHE A 20 3.33 8.51 16.26
C PHE A 20 2.48 8.93 15.05
N LEU A 21 1.34 9.58 15.31
CA LEU A 21 0.46 10.10 14.26
C LEU A 21 1.04 11.30 13.51
N ALA A 22 2.04 11.97 14.06
CA ALA A 22 2.73 13.09 13.42
C ALA A 22 3.91 12.65 12.54
N LEU A 23 4.19 11.34 12.43
CA LEU A 23 5.26 10.84 11.57
C LEU A 23 4.93 11.12 10.09
N PRO A 24 5.91 11.50 9.24
CA PRO A 24 5.66 11.90 7.86
C PRO A 24 5.05 10.84 6.95
N TRP A 25 5.14 9.55 7.29
CA TRP A 25 4.44 8.48 6.56
C TRP A 25 3.01 8.25 7.07
N VAL A 26 2.68 8.81 8.24
CA VAL A 26 1.32 8.87 8.80
C VAL A 26 0.60 10.16 8.36
N LEU A 27 1.35 11.20 7.97
CA LEU A 27 0.82 12.43 7.35
C LEU A 27 1.78 12.86 6.22
N PRO A 28 1.45 12.66 4.92
CA PRO A 28 0.34 13.38 4.28
C PRO A 28 -0.37 12.56 3.20
N PHE A 29 -1.47 11.90 3.53
CA PHE A 29 -2.52 11.54 2.58
C PHE A 29 -3.69 11.07 3.41
N ASP A 30 -4.65 11.94 3.68
CA ASP A 30 -6.07 11.65 3.97
C ASP A 30 -6.40 10.21 4.44
N LEU A 31 -5.68 9.66 5.43
CA LEU A 31 -5.75 8.22 5.75
C LEU A 31 -7.15 7.90 6.28
N ASN A 32 -7.72 8.84 7.02
CA ASN A 32 -9.09 8.78 7.54
C ASN A 32 -10.19 8.90 6.46
N LYS A 33 -9.87 9.37 5.25
CA LYS A 33 -10.84 9.56 4.15
C LYS A 33 -10.71 8.48 3.07
N ILE A 34 -9.49 8.01 2.85
CA ILE A 34 -9.15 6.94 1.89
C ILE A 34 -9.46 5.56 2.45
N MET A 35 -9.31 5.34 3.77
CA MET A 35 -9.67 4.04 4.38
C MET A 35 -11.17 3.83 4.55
N GLN A 36 -12.01 4.80 4.21
CA GLN A 36 -13.46 4.60 4.25
C GLN A 36 -13.93 3.82 3.01
N SER A 37 -13.72 2.51 3.11
CA SER A 37 -14.47 1.45 2.44
C SER A 37 -14.42 1.42 0.91
N PHE A 38 -13.31 0.93 0.34
CA PHE A 38 -13.37 0.41 -1.03
C PHE A 38 -14.39 -0.73 -1.06
N THR A 39 -15.40 -0.58 -1.92
CA THR A 39 -16.46 -1.59 -2.08
C THR A 39 -16.06 -2.69 -3.05
N SER A 40 -14.97 -2.46 -3.81
CA SER A 40 -14.42 -3.43 -4.76
C SER A 40 -12.92 -3.22 -4.98
N THR A 41 -12.25 -4.29 -5.41
CA THR A 41 -10.83 -4.28 -5.80
C THR A 41 -10.53 -3.29 -6.94
N LYS A 42 -11.49 -3.10 -7.85
CA LYS A 42 -11.37 -2.14 -8.95
C LYS A 42 -11.27 -0.69 -8.45
N GLU A 43 -12.02 -0.37 -7.40
CA GLU A 43 -12.03 0.96 -6.77
C GLU A 43 -10.69 1.24 -6.09
N LEU A 44 -10.19 0.25 -5.32
CA LEU A 44 -8.87 0.29 -4.70
C LEU A 44 -7.76 0.50 -5.75
N LEU A 45 -7.75 -0.31 -6.82
CA LEU A 45 -6.71 -0.21 -7.86
C LEU A 45 -6.76 1.13 -8.61
N THR A 46 -7.97 1.64 -8.89
CA THR A 46 -8.13 2.94 -9.57
C THR A 46 -7.58 4.06 -8.70
N TRP A 47 -7.85 4.02 -7.40
CA TRP A 47 -7.28 4.97 -6.45
C TRP A 47 -5.75 4.82 -6.35
N MET A 48 -5.22 3.60 -6.16
CA MET A 48 -3.78 3.35 -6.08
C MET A 48 -3.03 3.85 -7.31
N ASN A 49 -3.61 3.69 -8.50
CA ASN A 49 -3.06 4.18 -9.76
C ASN A 49 -3.13 5.71 -9.94
N SER A 50 -3.98 6.41 -9.16
CA SER A 50 -4.13 7.87 -9.24
C SER A 50 -3.13 8.65 -8.38
N ILE A 51 -2.49 7.99 -7.42
CA ILE A 51 -1.60 8.62 -6.42
C ILE A 51 -0.21 8.89 -6.98
N SER A 52 0.21 8.21 -8.04
CA SER A 52 1.61 8.28 -8.51
C SER A 52 1.75 8.06 -10.01
N SER A 53 2.87 8.54 -10.57
CA SER A 53 3.38 8.21 -11.91
C SER A 53 4.03 6.82 -11.99
N TRP A 54 3.90 6.03 -10.92
CA TRP A 54 4.50 4.69 -10.79
C TRP A 54 3.83 3.70 -11.75
N PRO A 55 4.49 2.56 -12.07
CA PRO A 55 3.89 1.48 -12.82
C PRO A 55 2.51 1.09 -12.31
N LYS A 56 1.62 0.69 -13.22
CA LYS A 56 0.23 0.44 -12.85
C LYS A 56 0.13 -0.79 -11.96
N TRP A 57 -0.68 -0.68 -10.91
CA TRP A 57 -1.11 -1.83 -10.12
C TRP A 57 -1.98 -2.75 -10.97
N GLN A 58 -1.71 -4.04 -10.87
CA GLN A 58 -2.41 -5.12 -11.53
C GLN A 58 -3.12 -5.99 -10.49
N CYS A 59 -4.18 -6.67 -10.91
CA CYS A 59 -4.87 -7.65 -10.10
C CYS A 59 -5.21 -8.87 -10.93
N THR A 60 -4.87 -10.04 -10.39
CA THR A 60 -5.13 -11.33 -11.04
C THR A 60 -5.79 -12.25 -10.04
N THR A 61 -6.89 -12.90 -10.45
CA THR A 61 -7.50 -13.95 -9.65
C THR A 61 -6.63 -15.19 -9.73
N LEU A 62 -6.19 -15.70 -8.59
CA LEU A 62 -5.45 -16.94 -8.53
C LEU A 62 -6.42 -18.11 -8.56
N ASP A 63 -6.24 -18.97 -9.56
CA ASP A 63 -6.85 -20.30 -9.60
C ASP A 63 -5.74 -21.32 -9.30
N ILE A 64 -5.89 -22.02 -8.18
CA ILE A 64 -4.91 -23.01 -7.72
C ILE A 64 -5.56 -24.37 -7.91
N GLU A 65 -5.06 -25.11 -8.90
CA GLU A 65 -5.59 -26.43 -9.23
C GLU A 65 -5.55 -27.36 -8.01
N GLY A 66 -6.69 -27.98 -7.71
CA GLY A 66 -6.87 -28.83 -6.53
C GLY A 66 -7.19 -28.10 -5.22
N TYR A 67 -7.23 -26.77 -5.20
CA TYR A 67 -7.59 -25.99 -4.02
C TYR A 67 -8.84 -25.14 -4.27
N GLN A 68 -9.98 -25.61 -3.76
CA GLN A 68 -11.25 -24.90 -3.92
C GLN A 68 -11.38 -23.81 -2.86
N THR A 69 -11.22 -22.56 -3.29
CA THR A 69 -11.36 -21.40 -2.42
C THR A 69 -12.83 -21.03 -2.26
N ILE A 70 -13.30 -20.80 -1.04
CA ILE A 70 -14.68 -20.34 -0.77
C ILE A 70 -14.93 -18.98 -1.42
N ASN A 71 -13.91 -18.12 -1.44
CA ASN A 71 -13.92 -16.82 -2.11
C ASN A 71 -12.71 -16.72 -3.05
N PRO A 72 -12.83 -16.04 -4.20
CA PRO A 72 -11.72 -15.84 -5.12
C PRO A 72 -10.51 -15.17 -4.44
N ILE A 73 -9.32 -15.76 -4.58
CA ILE A 73 -8.08 -15.14 -4.12
C ILE A 73 -7.60 -14.16 -5.19
N GLN A 74 -7.35 -12.92 -4.80
CA GLN A 74 -6.85 -11.89 -5.70
C GLN A 74 -5.41 -11.54 -5.34
N LEU A 75 -4.51 -11.71 -6.31
CA LEU A 75 -3.13 -11.24 -6.23
C LEU A 75 -3.04 -9.84 -6.79
N ILE A 76 -2.62 -8.89 -5.97
CA ILE A 76 -2.34 -7.50 -6.38
C ILE A 76 -0.82 -7.36 -6.53
N TRP A 77 -0.36 -6.90 -7.69
CA TRP A 77 1.07 -6.87 -8.04
C TRP A 77 1.41 -5.73 -9.00
N HIS A 78 2.70 -5.43 -9.16
CA HIS A 78 3.21 -4.55 -10.22
C HIS A 78 4.06 -5.32 -11.20
N ASP A 79 4.06 -4.91 -12.47
CA ASP A 79 5.02 -5.43 -13.42
C ASP A 79 6.45 -5.08 -12.99
N ALA A 80 7.21 -6.11 -12.63
CA ALA A 80 8.56 -5.94 -12.09
C ALA A 80 9.49 -5.22 -13.07
N LYS A 81 9.30 -5.42 -14.38
CA LYS A 81 10.11 -4.75 -15.41
C LYS A 81 9.76 -3.26 -15.49
N GLU A 82 8.48 -2.90 -15.42
CA GLU A 82 8.07 -1.49 -15.36
C GLU A 82 8.59 -0.81 -14.07
N VAL A 83 8.52 -1.52 -12.93
CA VAL A 83 9.02 -1.03 -11.63
C VAL A 83 10.51 -0.75 -11.70
N ILE A 84 11.31 -1.68 -12.21
CA ILE A 84 12.74 -1.49 -12.39
C ILE A 84 13.02 -0.29 -13.31
N ARG A 85 12.32 -0.16 -14.44
CA ARG A 85 12.53 0.98 -15.35
C ARG A 85 12.17 2.32 -14.73
N SER A 86 11.11 2.37 -13.92
CA SER A 86 10.71 3.58 -13.19
C SER A 86 11.68 3.93 -12.07
N LEU A 87 12.26 2.92 -11.42
CA LEU A 87 13.26 3.04 -10.37
C LEU A 87 14.57 3.63 -10.92
N PHE A 88 15.17 2.98 -11.92
CA PHE A 88 16.41 3.44 -12.56
C PHE A 88 16.25 4.71 -13.42
N GLY A 89 15.01 5.09 -13.77
CA GLY A 89 14.73 6.32 -14.49
C GLY A 89 14.47 7.53 -13.59
N ASN A 90 14.44 7.34 -12.27
CA ASN A 90 14.13 8.38 -11.31
C ASN A 90 15.35 8.70 -10.45
N SER A 91 15.90 9.90 -10.65
CA SER A 91 17.16 10.33 -10.03
C SER A 91 17.12 10.43 -8.51
N ILE A 92 15.93 10.38 -7.89
CA ILE A 92 15.81 10.35 -6.43
C ILE A 92 16.43 9.07 -5.83
N PHE A 93 16.54 8.00 -6.61
CA PHE A 93 17.06 6.72 -6.16
C PHE A 93 18.48 6.42 -6.70
N ASP A 94 19.09 7.35 -7.42
CA ASP A 94 20.41 7.12 -8.05
C ASP A 94 21.47 6.73 -7.00
N ASP A 95 21.47 7.41 -5.86
CA ASP A 95 22.42 7.16 -4.77
C ASP A 95 22.18 5.82 -4.06
N ASP A 96 20.94 5.31 -4.06
CA ASP A 96 20.55 4.05 -3.41
C ASP A 96 20.67 2.83 -4.37
N MET A 97 20.89 3.06 -5.67
CA MET A 97 20.99 2.02 -6.70
C MET A 97 22.41 1.72 -7.16
N MET A 98 23.40 2.45 -6.64
CA MET A 98 24.80 2.12 -6.84
C MET A 98 25.18 0.95 -5.93
N PHE A 99 25.85 -0.06 -6.49
CA PHE A 99 26.55 -1.05 -5.69
C PHE A 99 27.89 -0.44 -5.24
N ASP A 100 28.20 -0.55 -3.94
CA ASP A 100 29.53 -0.25 -3.38
C ASP A 100 30.65 -1.08 -4.04
#